data_AF-A0A372R7C6-F1
#
_entry.id   AF-A0A372R7C6-F1
#
_cell.length_a   1.000
_cell.length_b   1.000
_cell.length_c   1.000
_cell.angle_alpha   90.00
_cell.angle_beta   90.00
_cell.angle_gamma   90.00
#
_symmetry.space_group_name_H-M   'P 1'
#
loop_
_entity.id
_entity.type
_entity.pdbx_description
1 polymer ?
#
loop_
_entity_poly.entity_id
_entity_poly.type
_entity_poly.pdbx_seq_one_letter_code
_entity_poly.pdbx_strand_id
1 'polypeptide(L)'
;DVRTTFMVRNIPNKYTQEMLIAELNDTHKGKYDFLYLRIDFTNKCNVGYAFINFVDISAVISFAESRVGRKWACFNSDKICELSYADVQGYSTLVEKFRTSSIMRERSEYRPKVFFTSGPMRGMEAPFPCSLAKK
;
A
#
# COMPACT_ATOMS: atom_id res chain seq x y z
N ASP A 1 9.08 -15.67 10.83
CA ASP A 1 8.16 -14.53 10.95
C ASP A 1 6.98 -14.77 10.02
N VAL A 2 5.75 -14.43 10.41
CA VAL A 2 4.52 -14.67 9.64
C VAL A 2 3.77 -13.38 9.29
N ARG A 3 4.37 -12.23 9.58
CA ARG A 3 3.78 -10.92 9.34
C ARG A 3 3.89 -10.53 7.86
N THR A 4 2.79 -10.04 7.30
CA THR A 4 2.68 -9.68 5.88
C THR A 4 2.44 -8.19 5.66
N THR A 5 2.18 -7.42 6.73
CA THR A 5 1.92 -5.98 6.62
C THR A 5 3.14 -5.16 6.99
N PHE A 6 3.50 -4.24 6.11
CA PHE A 6 4.68 -3.39 6.29
C PHE A 6 4.34 -1.92 6.05
N MET A 7 5.08 -1.08 6.76
CA MET A 7 5.22 0.33 6.46
C MET A 7 6.39 0.50 5.49
N VAL A 8 6.08 0.95 4.27
CA VAL A 8 7.07 1.35 3.27
C VAL A 8 7.45 2.80 3.55
N ARG A 9 8.72 3.04 3.87
CA ARG A 9 9.24 4.34 4.33
C ARG A 9 10.09 5.02 3.27
N ASN A 10 10.37 6.29 3.52
CA ASN A 10 11.18 7.17 2.68
C ASN A 10 10.63 7.35 1.26
N ILE A 11 9.30 7.39 1.10
CA ILE A 11 8.68 7.67 -0.20
C ILE A 11 8.91 9.16 -0.55
N PRO A 12 9.26 9.54 -1.79
CA PRO A 12 9.37 10.94 -2.19
C PRO A 12 8.00 11.62 -2.14
N ASN A 13 7.91 12.81 -1.55
CA ASN A 13 6.65 13.47 -1.21
C ASN A 13 5.75 13.79 -2.43
N LYS A 14 6.35 13.84 -3.62
CA LYS A 14 5.65 14.07 -4.90
C LYS A 14 4.98 12.81 -5.47
N TYR A 15 5.24 11.63 -4.90
CA TYR A 15 4.54 10.42 -5.30
C TYR A 15 3.06 10.54 -5.00
N THR A 16 2.24 10.28 -6.01
CA THR A 16 0.83 9.98 -5.83
C THR A 16 0.66 8.50 -5.52
N GLN A 17 -0.52 8.13 -5.01
CA GLN A 17 -0.83 6.72 -4.77
C GLN A 17 -0.82 5.92 -6.07
N GLU A 18 -1.26 6.51 -7.19
CA GLU A 18 -1.20 5.89 -8.52
C GLU A 18 0.24 5.65 -8.99
N MET A 19 1.14 6.63 -8.84
CA MET A 19 2.55 6.47 -9.18
C MET A 19 3.21 5.37 -8.36
N LEU A 20 2.89 5.31 -7.06
CA LEU A 20 3.37 4.25 -6.19
C LEU A 20 2.86 2.88 -6.66
N ILE A 21 1.56 2.75 -6.97
CA ILE A 21 0.98 1.50 -7.50
C ILE A 21 1.67 1.07 -8.79
N ALA A 22 1.87 2.00 -9.72
CA ALA A 22 2.55 1.72 -10.99
C ALA A 22 3.96 1.15 -10.76
N GLU A 23 4.76 1.82 -9.92
CA GLU A 23 6.12 1.37 -9.62
C GLU A 23 6.15 0.02 -8.87
N LEU A 24 5.24 -0.20 -7.91
CA LEU A 24 5.16 -1.49 -7.21
C LEU A 24 4.77 -2.62 -8.19
N ASN A 25 3.90 -2.32 -9.15
CA ASN A 25 3.41 -3.30 -10.13
C ASN A 25 4.48 -3.78 -11.11
N ASP A 26 5.58 -3.05 -11.32
CA ASP A 26 6.70 -3.49 -12.15
C ASP A 26 7.30 -4.83 -11.70
N THR A 27 7.20 -5.14 -10.40
CA THR A 27 7.80 -6.36 -9.81
C THR A 27 6.83 -7.18 -8.96
N HIS A 28 5.78 -6.55 -8.43
CA HIS A 28 4.90 -7.12 -7.41
C HIS A 28 3.41 -7.02 -7.75
N LYS A 29 3.05 -6.84 -9.02
CA LYS A 29 1.64 -6.88 -9.44
C LYS A 29 0.97 -8.19 -9.01
N GLY A 30 -0.14 -8.09 -8.28
CA GLY A 30 -0.87 -9.24 -7.77
C GLY A 30 -0.19 -10.01 -6.63
N LYS A 31 0.81 -9.40 -5.97
CA LYS A 31 1.51 -9.94 -4.78
C LYS A 31 1.18 -9.18 -3.48
N TYR A 32 0.27 -8.22 -3.54
CA TYR A 32 -0.25 -7.49 -2.40
C TYR A 32 -1.75 -7.27 -2.58
N ASP A 33 -2.46 -7.13 -1.47
CA ASP A 33 -3.93 -7.05 -1.43
C ASP A 33 -4.45 -5.75 -0.81
N PHE A 34 -3.57 -4.96 -0.21
CA PHE A 34 -3.87 -3.68 0.39
C PHE A 34 -2.70 -2.71 0.17
N LEU A 35 -3.01 -1.46 -0.17
CA LEU A 35 -2.05 -0.36 -0.20
C LEU A 35 -2.71 0.93 0.29
N TYR A 36 -2.01 1.71 1.09
CA TYR A 36 -2.45 3.04 1.50
C TYR A 36 -1.27 4.00 1.63
N LEU A 37 -1.18 4.97 0.72
CA LEU A 37 -0.22 6.07 0.81
C LEU A 37 -0.82 7.20 1.67
N ARG A 38 -0.18 7.54 2.79
CA ARG A 38 -0.69 8.60 3.67
C ARG A 38 -0.41 9.98 3.08
N ILE A 39 -1.46 10.79 2.96
CA ILE A 39 -1.41 12.15 2.40
C ILE A 39 -1.59 13.17 3.52
N ASP A 40 -0.83 14.26 3.44
CA ASP A 40 -1.07 15.51 4.15
C ASP A 40 -2.00 16.38 3.29
N PHE A 41 -3.24 16.59 3.75
CA PHE A 41 -4.25 17.34 3.02
C PHE A 41 -3.95 18.84 2.94
N THR A 42 -3.19 19.38 3.90
CA THR A 42 -2.82 20.80 3.93
C THR A 42 -1.79 21.08 2.85
N ASN A 43 -0.73 20.27 2.80
CA ASN A 43 0.38 20.44 1.86
C ASN A 43 0.17 19.71 0.51
N LYS A 44 -0.92 18.93 0.38
CA LYS A 44 -1.27 18.13 -0.81
C LYS A 44 -0.13 17.23 -1.30
N CYS A 45 0.64 16.67 -0.37
CA CYS A 45 1.75 15.77 -0.66
C CYS A 45 1.72 14.58 0.29
N ASN A 46 2.40 13.49 -0.06
CA ASN A 46 2.49 12.36 0.88
C ASN A 46 3.44 12.68 2.03
N VAL A 47 3.24 12.02 3.17
CA VAL A 47 4.07 12.22 4.38
C VAL A 47 5.31 11.32 4.42
N GLY A 48 5.66 10.68 3.29
CA GLY A 48 6.87 9.89 3.14
C GLY A 48 6.74 8.40 3.47
N TYR A 49 5.52 7.89 3.67
CA TYR A 49 5.30 6.45 3.87
C TYR A 49 3.93 5.96 3.42
N ALA A 50 3.86 4.65 3.20
CA ALA A 50 2.64 3.92 2.88
C ALA A 50 2.54 2.64 3.71
N PHE A 51 1.33 2.10 3.85
CA PHE A 51 1.09 0.76 4.37
C PHE A 51 0.79 -0.18 3.22
N ILE A 52 1.43 -1.35 3.21
CA ILE A 52 1.20 -2.42 2.23
C ILE A 52 0.96 -3.74 2.96
N ASN A 53 -0.01 -4.53 2.52
CA ASN A 53 -0.14 -5.93 2.95
C ASN A 53 0.17 -6.85 1.76
N PHE A 54 1.20 -7.68 1.93
CA PHE A 54 1.57 -8.70 0.96
C PHE A 54 0.69 -9.94 1.13
N VAL A 55 0.52 -10.70 0.04
CA VAL A 55 -0.32 -11.92 0.07
C VAL A 55 0.33 -13.07 0.83
N ASP A 56 1.66 -13.12 0.84
CA ASP A 56 2.45 -14.14 1.53
C ASP A 56 3.85 -13.63 1.86
N ILE A 57 4.60 -14.42 2.64
CA ILE A 57 5.97 -14.08 3.08
C ILE A 57 6.97 -14.11 1.92
N SER A 58 6.77 -14.94 0.91
CA SER A 58 7.65 -15.00 -0.26
C SER A 58 7.59 -13.68 -1.04
N ALA A 59 6.41 -13.06 -1.14
CA ALA A 59 6.23 -11.74 -1.73
C ALA A 59 6.93 -10.63 -0.93
N VAL A 60 6.94 -10.72 0.41
CA VAL A 60 7.69 -9.80 1.27
C VAL A 60 9.19 -9.90 0.99
N ILE A 61 9.73 -11.12 0.96
CA ILE A 61 11.16 -11.37 0.73
C ILE A 61 11.55 -10.86 -0.66
N SER A 62 10.80 -11.22 -1.71
CA SER A 62 11.11 -10.76 -3.06
C SER A 62 11.03 -9.24 -3.20
N PHE A 63 10.16 -8.59 -2.42
CA PHE A 63 10.06 -7.13 -2.39
C PHE A 63 11.27 -6.50 -1.69
N ALA A 64 11.67 -7.06 -0.55
CA ALA A 64 12.84 -6.59 0.18
C ALA A 64 14.09 -6.65 -0.69
N GLU A 65 14.35 -7.77 -1.37
CA GLU A 65 15.52 -7.94 -2.25
C GLU A 65 15.51 -7.00 -3.47
N SER A 66 14.33 -6.70 -4.00
CA SER A 66 14.20 -5.90 -5.22
C SER A 66 14.13 -4.40 -4.97
N ARG A 67 13.60 -3.94 -3.83
CA ARG A 67 13.33 -2.51 -3.56
C ARG A 67 14.06 -1.94 -2.35
N VAL A 68 14.23 -2.70 -1.27
CA VAL A 68 14.85 -2.16 -0.05
C VAL A 68 16.32 -1.84 -0.32
N GLY A 69 16.78 -0.69 0.18
CA GLY A 69 18.14 -0.21 -0.07
C GLY A 69 18.35 0.42 -1.45
N ARG A 70 17.29 0.56 -2.27
CA ARG A 70 17.36 1.19 -3.60
C ARG A 70 16.65 2.54 -3.62
N LYS A 71 17.07 3.41 -4.55
CA LYS A 71 16.39 4.69 -4.81
C LYS A 71 15.05 4.47 -5.51
N TRP A 72 14.15 5.42 -5.29
CA TRP A 72 12.88 5.50 -6.03
C TRP A 72 13.10 5.92 -7.47
N ALA A 73 12.32 5.37 -8.41
CA ALA A 73 12.53 5.61 -9.83
C ALA A 73 12.23 7.04 -10.27
N CYS A 74 11.27 7.72 -9.62
CA CYS A 74 10.80 9.03 -10.05
C CYS A 74 11.44 10.20 -9.28
N PHE A 75 11.42 11.36 -9.91
CA PHE A 75 11.80 12.67 -9.35
C PHE A 75 13.27 12.82 -8.94
N ASN A 76 14.16 11.94 -9.42
CA ASN A 76 15.59 11.95 -9.08
C ASN A 76 15.85 12.06 -7.57
N SER A 77 15.02 11.39 -6.77
CA SER A 77 15.10 11.48 -5.31
C SER A 77 16.25 10.62 -4.79
N ASP A 78 17.04 11.16 -3.87
CA ASP A 78 18.06 10.40 -3.15
C ASP A 78 17.50 9.53 -2.02
N LYS A 79 16.18 9.58 -1.80
CA LYS A 79 15.52 8.75 -0.80
C LYS A 79 15.66 7.27 -1.15
N ILE A 80 15.95 6.48 -0.13
CA ILE A 80 16.16 5.03 -0.24
C ILE A 80 14.98 4.31 0.39
N CYS A 81 14.36 3.40 -0.36
CA CYS A 81 13.22 2.61 0.10
C CYS A 81 13.61 1.76 1.32
N GLU A 82 12.78 1.82 2.37
CA GLU A 82 12.94 1.06 3.59
C GLU A 82 11.63 0.36 3.96
N LEU A 83 11.75 -0.78 4.63
CA LEU A 83 10.61 -1.49 5.22
C LEU A 83 10.72 -1.52 6.75
N SER A 84 9.58 -1.45 7.41
CA SER A 84 9.41 -1.80 8.82
C SER A 84 8.06 -2.48 9.02
N TYR A 85 7.94 -3.32 10.03
CA TYR A 85 6.64 -3.91 10.36
C TYR A 85 5.62 -2.81 10.66
N ALA A 86 4.40 -2.98 10.15
CA ALA A 86 3.29 -2.14 10.57
C ALA A 86 2.76 -2.60 11.95
N ASP A 87 2.30 -1.68 12.78
CA ASP A 87 1.67 -2.02 14.06
C ASP A 87 0.38 -2.84 13.87
N VAL A 88 -0.34 -2.56 12.78
CA VAL A 88 -1.55 -3.29 12.39
C VAL A 88 -1.19 -4.31 11.33
N GLN A 89 -1.43 -5.58 11.62
CA GLN A 89 -1.10 -6.70 10.75
C GLN A 89 -2.36 -7.34 10.15
N GLY A 90 -2.24 -7.77 8.90
CA GLY A 90 -3.22 -8.53 8.14
C GLY A 90 -4.26 -7.66 7.43
N TYR A 91 -4.65 -8.13 6.24
CA TYR A 91 -5.67 -7.52 5.38
C TYR A 91 -6.98 -7.22 6.12
N SER A 92 -7.57 -8.21 6.80
CA SER A 92 -8.86 -8.06 7.47
C SER A 92 -8.83 -6.96 8.54
N THR A 93 -7.75 -6.88 9.31
CA THR A 93 -7.56 -5.86 10.36
C THR A 93 -7.41 -4.47 9.75
N LEU A 94 -6.66 -4.35 8.65
CA LEU A 94 -6.51 -3.09 7.92
C LEU A 94 -7.85 -2.62 7.35
N VAL A 95 -8.59 -3.50 6.68
CA VAL A 95 -9.91 -3.17 6.12
C VAL A 95 -10.84 -2.69 7.22
N GLU A 96 -10.91 -3.36 8.37
CA GLU A 96 -11.75 -2.94 9.49
C GLU A 96 -11.35 -1.56 10.04
N LYS A 97 -10.04 -1.37 10.24
CA LYS A 97 -9.47 -0.10 10.74
C LYS A 97 -9.81 1.06 9.81
N PHE A 98 -9.68 0.86 8.50
CA PHE A 98 -9.88 1.91 7.53
C PHE A 98 -11.35 2.12 7.17
N ARG A 99 -12.19 1.07 7.23
CA ARG A 99 -13.64 1.19 6.99
C ARG A 99 -14.30 2.20 7.93
N THR A 100 -13.88 2.23 9.20
CA THR A 100 -14.42 3.14 10.22
C THR A 100 -13.73 4.50 10.26
N SER A 101 -12.66 4.69 9.50
CA SER A 101 -11.84 5.90 9.50
C SER A 101 -12.45 7.01 8.63
N SER A 102 -12.26 8.26 9.06
CA SER A 102 -12.69 9.45 8.31
C SER A 102 -12.08 9.54 6.92
N ILE A 103 -10.93 8.91 6.68
CA ILE A 103 -10.25 8.88 5.36
C ILE A 103 -11.16 8.36 4.25
N MET A 104 -12.11 7.48 4.56
CA MET A 104 -13.03 6.94 3.55
C MET A 104 -14.02 7.97 3.00
N ARG A 105 -14.12 9.15 3.64
CA ARG A 105 -14.93 10.30 3.15
C ARG A 105 -14.12 11.25 2.25
N GLU A 106 -12.80 11.13 2.22
CA GLU A 106 -11.92 11.97 1.40
C GLU A 106 -11.98 11.60 -0.08
N ARG A 107 -11.20 12.27 -0.94
CA ARG A 107 -11.12 11.93 -2.37
C ARG A 107 -10.66 10.49 -2.58
N SER A 108 -11.22 9.81 -3.59
CA SER A 108 -10.92 8.40 -3.89
C SER A 108 -9.43 8.10 -4.10
N GLU A 109 -8.69 9.07 -4.65
CA GLU A 109 -7.23 9.03 -4.86
C GLU A 109 -6.42 8.98 -3.56
N TYR A 110 -7.01 9.46 -2.45
CA TYR A 110 -6.37 9.52 -1.12
C TYR A 110 -6.84 8.39 -0.20
N ARG A 111 -7.78 7.56 -0.62
CA ARG A 111 -8.29 6.45 0.17
C ARG A 111 -7.38 5.23 0.04
N PRO A 112 -7.36 4.33 1.04
CA PRO A 112 -6.77 3.01 0.89
C PRO A 112 -7.33 2.25 -0.31
N LYS A 113 -6.47 1.49 -0.98
CA LYS A 113 -6.78 0.65 -2.12
C LYS A 113 -6.64 -0.82 -1.74
N VAL A 114 -7.55 -1.64 -2.27
CA VAL A 114 -7.51 -3.10 -2.12
C VAL A 114 -7.41 -3.74 -3.50
N PHE A 115 -6.87 -4.95 -3.57
CA PHE A 115 -6.57 -5.61 -4.84
C PHE A 115 -6.99 -7.07 -4.82
N PHE A 116 -7.41 -7.59 -5.98
CA PHE A 116 -7.69 -9.02 -6.11
C PHE A 116 -6.39 -9.83 -6.02
N THR A 117 -6.41 -10.90 -5.22
CA THR A 117 -5.24 -11.80 -5.02
C THR A 117 -5.29 -13.07 -5.85
N SER A 118 -6.46 -13.40 -6.41
CA SER A 118 -6.72 -14.64 -7.14
C SER A 118 -7.63 -14.42 -8.35
N GLY A 119 -7.65 -15.40 -9.25
CA GLY A 119 -8.52 -15.41 -10.42
C GLY A 119 -8.07 -14.47 -11.55
N PRO A 120 -8.90 -14.29 -12.60
CA PRO A 120 -8.56 -13.52 -13.79
C PRO A 120 -8.26 -12.04 -13.52
N MET A 121 -8.79 -11.50 -12.42
CA MET A 121 -8.62 -10.09 -12.03
C MET A 121 -7.42 -9.86 -11.11
N ARG A 122 -6.59 -10.89 -10.84
CA ARG A 122 -5.46 -10.79 -9.90
C ARG A 122 -4.58 -9.56 -10.21
N GLY A 123 -4.33 -8.76 -9.17
CA GLY A 123 -3.52 -7.53 -9.25
C GLY A 123 -4.28 -6.31 -9.77
N MET A 124 -5.57 -6.44 -10.10
CA MET A 124 -6.43 -5.29 -10.38
C MET A 124 -7.00 -4.71 -9.08
N GLU A 125 -7.28 -3.40 -9.07
CA GLU A 125 -7.96 -2.73 -7.96
C GLU A 125 -9.36 -3.35 -7.78
N ALA A 126 -9.66 -3.72 -6.54
CA ALA A 126 -10.95 -4.23 -6.12
C ALA A 126 -11.73 -3.11 -5.39
N PRO A 127 -13.07 -3.16 -5.36
CA PRO A 127 -13.85 -2.25 -4.54
C PRO A 127 -13.50 -2.43 -3.07
N PHE A 128 -13.34 -1.33 -2.33
CA PHE A 128 -13.10 -1.39 -0.90
C PHE A 128 -14.28 -2.09 -0.21
N PRO A 129 -14.07 -3.09 0.69
CA PRO A 129 -15.16 -3.85 1.27
C PRO A 129 -16.10 -2.96 2.10
N CYS A 130 -17.27 -2.66 1.54
CA CYS A 130 -18.36 -2.06 2.29
C CYS A 130 -18.90 -3.11 3.27
N SER A 131 -19.34 -2.70 4.46
CA SER A 131 -20.01 -3.63 5.37
C SER A 131 -21.18 -4.26 4.64
N LEU A 132 -21.14 -5.58 4.42
CA LEU A 132 -22.39 -6.31 4.30
C LEU A 132 -23.17 -5.99 5.57
N ALA A 133 -24.37 -5.43 5.39
CA ALA A 133 -25.30 -5.21 6.48
C ALA A 133 -25.32 -6.46 7.35
N LYS A 134 -25.15 -6.29 8.66
CA LYS A 134 -25.54 -7.33 9.61
C LYS A 134 -27.01 -7.66 9.29
N LYS A 135 -27.25 -8.84 8.73
CA LYS A 135 -28.57 -9.45 8.77
C LYS A 135 -28.84 -9.90 10.19
#